data_AF-A0AAV0IKI1-F1
#
_entry.id   AF-A0AAV0IKI1-F1
#
_cell.length_a   1.000
_cell.length_b   1.000
_cell.length_c   1.000
_cell.angle_alpha   90.00
_cell.angle_beta   90.00
_cell.angle_gamma   90.00
#
_symmetry.space_group_name_H-M   'P 1'
#
loop_
_entity.id
_entity.type
_entity.pdbx_description
1 polymer ?
#
loop_
_entity_poly.entity_id
_entity_poly.type
_entity_poly.pdbx_seq_one_letter_code
_entity_poly.pdbx_strand_id
1 'polypeptide(L)'
;MDSNKVVILDIRSPTMPVAELERHQGCVNAIAWAPQSSKHICSGGDDSLALIWELPTVAGPNGIDPMSMYSAGSEINQLQWSSAQPDWIAVAFANKMQLLKV
;
A
#
# COMPACT_ATOMS: atom_id res chain seq x y z
N MET A 1 13.75 13.13 1.08
CA MET A 1 13.40 12.69 -0.29
C MET A 1 12.23 11.78 -0.06
N ASP A 2 11.09 12.38 0.24
CA ASP A 2 9.99 11.68 0.89
C ASP A 2 8.74 12.03 0.10
N SER A 3 8.11 11.00 -0.44
CA SER A 3 6.95 11.12 -1.32
C SER A 3 5.76 10.49 -0.62
N ASN A 4 4.62 11.15 -0.73
CA ASN A 4 3.32 10.60 -0.33
C ASN A 4 2.67 9.77 -1.46
N LYS A 5 3.42 9.45 -2.51
CA LYS A 5 2.94 8.73 -3.68
C LYS A 5 3.66 7.39 -3.83
N VAL A 6 2.91 6.35 -4.19
CA VAL A 6 3.46 5.08 -4.67
C VAL A 6 3.36 5.05 -6.19
N VAL A 7 4.48 4.82 -6.87
CA VAL A 7 4.55 4.76 -8.34
C VAL A 7 4.88 3.33 -8.74
N ILE A 8 4.07 2.77 -9.63
CA ILE A 8 4.26 1.42 -10.18
C ILE A 8 4.82 1.56 -11.58
N LEU A 9 6.01 0.99 -11.80
CA LEU A 9 6.72 1.05 -13.05
C LEU A 9 6.84 -0.34 -13.67
N ASP A 10 6.61 -0.44 -14.98
CA ASP A 10 7.04 -1.60 -15.74
C ASP A 10 8.47 -1.37 -16.24
N ILE A 11 9.42 -2.17 -15.78
CA ILE A 11 10.84 -2.05 -16.16
C ILE A 11 11.08 -2.25 -17.66
N ARG A 12 10.14 -2.90 -18.37
CA ARG A 12 10.21 -3.10 -19.82
C ARG A 12 9.78 -1.85 -20.58
N SER A 13 9.11 -0.90 -19.91
CA SER A 13 8.65 0.38 -20.46
C SER A 13 8.71 1.48 -19.38
N PRO A 14 9.92 1.89 -18.95
CA PRO A 14 10.10 2.73 -17.76
C PRO A 14 9.68 4.19 -17.95
N THR A 15 9.38 4.62 -19.19
CA THR A 15 9.06 6.02 -19.52
C THR A 15 7.66 6.44 -19.09
N MET A 16 6.77 5.48 -18.82
CA MET A 16 5.42 5.77 -18.35
C MET A 16 5.07 4.87 -17.17
N PRO A 17 4.58 5.43 -16.05
CA PRO A 17 4.12 4.62 -14.95
C PRO A 17 2.86 3.84 -15.34
N VAL A 18 2.77 2.62 -14.81
CA VAL A 18 1.57 1.76 -14.94
C VAL A 18 0.45 2.32 -14.06
N ALA A 19 0.80 2.79 -12.87
CA ALA A 19 -0.14 3.35 -11.90
C ALA A 19 0.57 4.31 -10.95
N GLU A 20 -0.16 5.32 -10.49
CA GLU A 20 0.25 6.24 -9.43
C GLU A 20 -0.85 6.22 -8.35
N LEU A 21 -0.45 5.95 -7.11
CA LEU A 21 -1.34 5.84 -5.95
C LEU A 21 -1.12 7.05 -5.05
N GLU A 22 -2.12 7.94 -5.00
CA GLU A 22 -1.96 9.30 -4.48
C GLU A 22 -3.01 9.66 -3.42
N ARG A 23 -3.04 8.93 -2.30
CA ARG A 23 -3.97 9.24 -1.19
C ARG A 23 -3.32 9.39 0.17
N HIS A 24 -2.05 9.04 0.32
CA HIS A 24 -1.33 9.34 1.55
C HIS A 24 -1.16 10.85 1.72
N GLN A 25 -1.29 11.32 2.96
CA GLN A 25 -1.03 12.71 3.35
C GLN A 25 0.38 12.90 3.93
N GLY A 26 1.08 11.80 4.23
CA GLY A 26 2.45 11.75 4.71
C GLY A 26 3.32 10.87 3.83
N CYS A 27 4.61 10.78 4.18
CA CYS A 27 5.57 9.96 3.45
C CYS A 27 5.16 8.49 3.50
N VAL A 28 5.28 7.78 2.37
CA VAL A 28 5.08 6.33 2.35
C VAL A 28 6.38 5.64 2.78
N ASN A 29 6.30 4.83 3.83
CA ASN A 29 7.45 4.18 4.44
C ASN A 29 7.49 2.66 4.17
N ALA A 30 6.32 2.05 3.98
CA ALA A 30 6.18 0.61 3.83
C ALA A 30 5.22 0.27 2.69
N ILE A 31 5.54 -0.79 1.95
CA ILE A 31 4.70 -1.33 0.88
C ILE A 31 4.79 -2.85 0.94
N ALA A 32 3.67 -3.53 0.74
CA ALA A 32 3.62 -4.98 0.58
C ALA A 32 2.71 -5.33 -0.60
N TRP A 33 2.91 -6.51 -1.18
CA TRP A 33 1.99 -7.12 -2.15
C TRP A 33 1.23 -8.27 -1.50
N ALA A 34 -0.05 -8.42 -1.82
CA ALA A 34 -0.84 -9.52 -1.32
C ALA A 34 -0.41 -10.83 -2.01
N PRO A 35 -0.12 -11.92 -1.26
CA PRO A 35 0.29 -13.18 -1.87
C PRO A 35 -0.81 -13.86 -2.69
N GLN A 36 -2.08 -13.58 -2.39
CA GLN A 36 -3.26 -14.15 -3.05
C GLN A 36 -3.68 -13.40 -4.32
N SER A 37 -3.17 -12.18 -4.57
CA SER A 37 -3.62 -11.35 -5.68
C SER A 37 -2.48 -10.52 -6.24
N SER A 38 -2.24 -10.67 -7.54
CA SER A 38 -1.31 -9.82 -8.30
C SER A 38 -1.81 -8.39 -8.51
N LYS A 39 -2.97 -8.04 -7.95
CA LYS A 39 -3.56 -6.70 -8.05
C LYS A 39 -3.66 -5.98 -6.71
N HIS A 40 -3.47 -6.68 -5.59
CA HIS A 40 -3.63 -6.06 -4.27
C HIS A 40 -2.28 -5.63 -3.70
N ILE A 41 -2.21 -4.37 -3.31
CA ILE A 41 -1.06 -3.76 -2.62
C ILE A 41 -1.56 -3.14 -1.33
N CYS A 42 -0.71 -3.14 -0.31
CA CYS A 42 -0.91 -2.33 0.89
C CYS A 42 0.26 -1.36 1.02
N SER A 43 -0.01 -0.09 1.26
CA SER A 43 1.00 0.93 1.57
C SER A 43 0.73 1.54 2.93
N GLY A 44 1.80 1.89 3.64
CA GLY A 44 1.76 2.47 4.98
C GLY A 44 2.69 3.68 5.08
N GLY A 45 2.27 4.72 5.80
CA GLY A 45 3.02 5.97 5.86
C GLY A 45 2.96 6.72 7.19
N ASP A 46 3.57 7.92 7.18
CA ASP A 46 3.63 8.86 8.29
C ASP A 46 2.26 9.45 8.67
N ASP A 47 1.29 9.38 7.77
CA ASP A 47 -0.10 9.74 8.05
C ASP A 47 -0.82 8.72 8.95
N SER A 48 -0.10 7.70 9.43
CA SER A 48 -0.64 6.60 10.22
C SER A 48 -1.71 5.79 9.47
N LEU A 49 -1.76 5.87 8.14
CA LEU A 49 -2.71 5.12 7.33
C LEU A 49 -2.05 3.91 6.69
N ALA A 50 -2.72 2.77 6.73
CA ALA A 50 -2.50 1.67 5.81
C ALA A 50 -3.61 1.69 4.76
N LEU A 51 -3.23 1.89 3.49
CA LEU A 51 -4.14 1.94 2.35
C LEU A 51 -4.01 0.66 1.54
N ILE A 52 -5.14 0.01 1.27
CA ILE A 52 -5.19 -1.20 0.43
C ILE A 52 -5.75 -0.83 -0.92
N TRP A 53 -5.00 -1.17 -1.95
CA TRP A 53 -5.23 -0.79 -3.32
C TRP A 53 -5.56 -2.01 -4.14
N GLU A 54 -6.49 -1.86 -5.09
CA GLU A 54 -6.62 -2.76 -6.22
C GLU A 54 -6.13 -2.06 -7.47
N LEU A 55 -5.12 -2.65 -8.10
CA LEU A 55 -4.58 -2.14 -9.33
C LEU A 55 -5.52 -2.45 -10.49
N PRO A 56 -5.96 -1.42 -11.23
CA PRO A 56 -6.77 -1.64 -12.40
C PRO A 56 -5.91 -2.24 -13.52
N THR A 57 -6.52 -3.04 -14.39
CA THR A 57 -5.85 -3.54 -15.60
C THR A 57 -5.48 -2.39 -16.56
N VAL A 58 -6.21 -1.27 -16.49
CA VAL A 58 -5.98 -0.04 -17.26
C VAL A 58 -6.19 1.15 -16.32
N ALA A 59 -5.19 2.02 -16.18
CA ALA A 59 -5.32 3.24 -15.38
C ALA A 59 -6.41 4.16 -15.96
N GLY A 60 -7.40 4.49 -15.14
CA GLY A 60 -8.44 5.47 -15.49
C GLY A 60 -7.96 6.92 -15.27
N PRO A 61 -8.66 7.91 -15.83
CA PRO A 61 -8.26 9.32 -15.74
C PRO A 61 -8.36 9.92 -14.32
N ASN A 62 -9.07 9.26 -13.40
CA ASN A 62 -9.41 9.81 -12.09
C ASN A 62 -8.42 9.40 -10.97
N GLY A 63 -7.30 8.78 -11.33
CA GLY A 63 -6.41 8.15 -10.36
C GLY A 63 -7.02 6.87 -9.76
N ILE A 64 -6.29 6.25 -8.83
CA ILE A 64 -6.72 5.01 -8.17
C ILE A 64 -7.04 5.36 -6.71
N ASP A 65 -8.28 5.09 -6.31
CA ASP A 65 -8.69 5.19 -4.91
C ASP A 65 -8.43 3.85 -4.18
N PRO A 66 -8.06 3.89 -2.89
CA PRO A 66 -7.89 2.68 -2.11
C PRO A 66 -9.24 2.00 -1.91
N MET A 67 -9.25 0.67 -2.00
CA MET A 67 -10.44 -0.14 -1.68
C MET A 67 -10.79 -0.06 -0.19
N SER A 68 -9.76 -0.02 0.65
CA SER A 68 -9.92 0.04 2.10
C SER A 68 -8.78 0.83 2.75
N MET A 69 -9.08 1.33 3.95
CA MET A 69 -8.18 2.15 4.74
C MET A 69 -8.20 1.65 6.18
N TYR A 70 -7.03 1.59 6.79
CA TYR A 70 -6.84 1.32 8.19
C TYR A 70 -6.06 2.45 8.84
N SER A 71 -6.52 2.94 9.99
CA SER A 71 -5.85 3.99 10.75
C SER A 71 -5.12 3.37 11.94
N ALA A 72 -3.80 3.43 11.91
CA ALA A 72 -2.92 3.09 13.01
C ALA A 72 -2.80 4.27 14.00
N GLY A 73 -2.22 4.01 15.17
CA GLY A 73 -2.01 5.03 16.20
C GLY A 73 -0.74 5.87 16.05
N SER A 74 0.09 5.59 15.03
CA SER A 74 1.37 6.24 14.74
C SER A 74 1.79 5.88 13.30
N GLU A 75 2.89 6.47 12.85
CA GLU A 75 3.54 6.15 11.58
C GLU A 75 3.77 4.64 11.42
N ILE A 76 3.40 4.15 10.23
CA ILE A 76 3.57 2.75 9.88
C ILE A 76 4.93 2.58 9.25
N ASN A 77 5.75 1.70 9.84
CA ASN A 77 7.12 1.47 9.39
C ASN A 77 7.32 0.10 8.74
N GLN A 78 6.39 -0.84 8.95
CA GLN A 78 6.49 -2.17 8.35
C GLN A 78 5.10 -2.77 8.08
N LEU A 79 4.99 -3.38 6.91
CA LEU A 79 3.81 -4.11 6.44
C LEU A 79 4.26 -5.50 5.97
N GLN A 80 3.55 -6.54 6.38
CA GLN A 80 3.83 -7.89 5.91
C GLN A 80 2.57 -8.74 5.83
N TRP A 81 2.22 -9.19 4.63
CA TRP A 81 1.21 -10.24 4.50
C TRP A 81 1.72 -11.56 5.06
N SER A 82 0.83 -12.32 5.69
CA SER A 82 1.13 -13.67 6.15
C SER A 82 1.13 -14.63 4.96
N SER A 83 2.23 -15.35 4.76
CA SER A 83 2.31 -16.42 3.76
C SER A 83 1.49 -17.65 4.14
N ALA A 84 1.28 -17.88 5.45
CA ALA A 84 0.52 -19.01 5.97
C ALA A 84 -0.98 -18.72 6.04
N GLN A 85 -1.38 -17.45 6.16
CA GLN A 85 -2.77 -17.00 6.21
C GLN A 85 -2.95 -15.75 5.34
N PRO A 86 -3.17 -15.91 4.01
CA PRO A 86 -3.16 -14.81 3.04
C PRO A 86 -4.15 -13.66 3.31
N ASP A 87 -5.23 -13.94 4.04
CA ASP A 87 -6.24 -12.95 4.44
C ASP A 87 -5.73 -11.99 5.54
N TRP A 88 -4.52 -12.20 6.07
CA TRP A 88 -4.00 -11.39 7.17
C TRP A 88 -2.74 -10.62 6.79
N ILE A 89 -2.72 -9.35 7.16
CA ILE A 89 -1.55 -8.48 7.08
C ILE A 89 -1.16 -7.98 8.47
N ALA A 90 0.14 -8.03 8.77
CA ALA A 90 0.72 -7.43 9.95
C ALA A 90 1.13 -5.98 9.65
N VAL A 91 0.73 -5.07 10.54
CA VAL A 91 1.03 -3.63 10.49
C VAL A 91 1.79 -3.27 11.76
N ALA A 92 3.05 -2.86 11.62
CA ALA A 92 3.87 -2.42 12.75
C ALA A 92 4.00 -0.90 12.78
N PHE A 93 3.69 -0.32 13.93
CA PHE A 93 3.71 1.12 14.19
C PHE A 93 4.05 1.37 15.67
N ALA A 94 4.77 2.44 15.96
CA ALA A 94 5.30 2.73 17.30
C ALA A 94 5.91 1.48 17.98
N ASN A 95 5.37 1.06 19.12
CA ASN A 95 5.79 -0.12 19.87
C ASN A 95 4.80 -1.31 19.77
N LYS A 96 3.94 -1.32 18.74
CA LYS A 96 2.88 -2.31 18.56
C LYS A 96 2.91 -2.91 17.16
N MET A 97 2.35 -4.12 17.07
CA MET A 97 1.98 -4.75 15.82
C MET A 97 0.52 -5.17 15.91
N GLN A 98 -0.25 -4.88 14.87
CA GLN A 98 -1.63 -5.32 14.75
C GLN A 98 -1.80 -6.19 13.51
N LEU A 99 -2.71 -7.15 13.60
CA LEU A 99 -3.11 -8.00 12.48
C LEU A 99 -4.43 -7.47 11.95
N LEU A 100 -4.47 -7.17 10.66
CA LEU A 100 -5.67 -6.77 9.94
C LEU A 100 -6.08 -7.91 9.01
N LYS A 101 -7.36 -8.25 9.03
CA LYS A 101 -7.95 -9.16 8.03
C LYS A 101 -8.39 -8.36 6.82
N VAL A 102 -7.99 -8.79 5.62
CA VAL A 102 -8.18 -8.11 4.32
C VAL A 102 -8.90 -9.02 3.35
#